data_AF-A0A954BGI9-F1
#
_entry.id   AF-A0A954BGI9-F1
#
_cell.length_a   1.000
_cell.length_b   1.000
_cell.length_c   1.000
_cell.angle_alpha   90.00
_cell.angle_beta   90.00
_cell.angle_gamma   90.00
#
_symmetry.space_group_name_H-M   'P 1'
#
loop_
_entity.id
_entity.type
_entity.pdbx_description
1 polymer ?
#
loop_
_entity_poly.entity_id
_entity_poly.type
_entity_poly.pdbx_seq_one_letter_code
_entity_poly.pdbx_strand_id
1 'polypeptide(L)'
;MDDDFISFALHEVRRGLAEAVVAAGLHLKPDTLAQAAARRVKARMKELEIILRRLIVLIALSLTLAPAKPRAPKPKDAEAEPVLTKSQPLWNFALAGETVVCSLDGPAFPGIAGHVSGPAPAAPLLRRFDALARILRAPERYARRVARVLERRRRAGEALPICQPSTGTHRLRPELGAIATGLPAMLAAAFQRWNDSG
;
A
#
# COMPACT_ATOMS: atom_id res chain seq x y z
N MET A 1 -6.54 -20.52 -4.02
CA MET A 1 -6.71 -19.40 -3.08
C MET A 1 -8.17 -19.07 -3.14
N ASP A 2 -8.82 -19.01 -1.98
CA ASP A 2 -10.27 -18.90 -1.95
C ASP A 2 -10.67 -17.46 -2.26
N ASP A 3 -11.35 -17.25 -3.38
CA ASP A 3 -11.82 -15.93 -3.82
C ASP A 3 -12.73 -15.30 -2.74
N ASP A 4 -13.43 -16.12 -1.97
CA ASP A 4 -14.25 -15.73 -0.82
C ASP A 4 -13.44 -15.03 0.27
N PHE A 5 -12.25 -15.54 0.61
CA PHE A 5 -11.39 -14.92 1.62
C PHE A 5 -10.90 -13.53 1.17
N ILE A 6 -10.48 -13.41 -0.09
CA ILE A 6 -9.99 -12.14 -0.64
C ILE A 6 -11.12 -11.11 -0.69
N SER A 7 -12.30 -11.51 -1.16
CA SER A 7 -13.49 -10.66 -1.20
C SER A 7 -13.87 -10.17 0.21
N PHE A 8 -13.92 -11.08 1.18
CA PHE A 8 -14.17 -10.76 2.58
C PHE A 8 -13.13 -9.80 3.16
N ALA A 9 -11.84 -10.07 2.93
CA ALA A 9 -10.77 -9.22 3.44
C ALA A 9 -10.79 -7.82 2.83
N LEU A 10 -11.06 -7.69 1.52
CA LEU A 10 -11.24 -6.40 0.87
C LEU A 10 -12.48 -5.67 1.40
N HIS A 11 -13.56 -6.38 1.70
CA HIS A 11 -14.74 -5.81 2.35
C HIS A 11 -14.40 -5.22 3.72
N GLU A 12 -13.68 -5.95 4.57
CA GLU A 12 -13.29 -5.47 5.90
C GLU A 12 -12.33 -4.27 5.84
N VAL A 13 -11.43 -4.22 4.85
CA VAL A 13 -10.59 -3.02 4.62
C VAL A 13 -11.45 -1.81 4.21
N ARG A 14 -12.45 -1.99 3.33
CA ARG A 14 -13.37 -0.90 2.95
C ARG A 14 -14.15 -0.39 4.16
N ARG A 15 -14.68 -1.31 4.98
CA ARG A 15 -15.42 -0.98 6.19
C ARG A 15 -14.54 -0.24 7.20
N GLY A 16 -13.33 -0.74 7.47
CA GLY A 16 -12.37 -0.08 8.36
C GLY A 16 -11.93 1.31 7.87
N LEU A 17 -11.84 1.51 6.54
CA LEU A 17 -11.53 2.81 5.96
C LEU A 17 -12.70 3.80 6.14
N ALA A 18 -13.94 3.36 5.93
CA ALA A 18 -15.13 4.17 6.15
C ALA A 18 -15.26 4.59 7.62
N GLU A 19 -15.08 3.64 8.55
CA GLU A 19 -15.08 3.92 10.01
C GLU A 19 -14.03 4.96 10.39
N ALA A 20 -12.81 4.87 9.85
CA ALA A 20 -11.73 5.82 10.13
C ALA A 20 -12.05 7.25 9.64
N VAL A 21 -12.77 7.38 8.51
CA VAL A 21 -13.21 8.68 7.96
C VAL A 21 -14.36 9.26 8.77
N VAL A 22 -15.33 8.44 9.17
CA VAL A 22 -16.47 8.88 9.98
C VAL A 22 -16.00 9.33 11.36
N ALA A 23 -15.17 8.52 12.03
CA ALA A 23 -14.68 8.81 13.38
C ALA A 23 -13.88 10.12 13.50
N ALA A 24 -13.35 10.63 12.37
CA ALA A 24 -12.57 11.86 12.32
C ALA A 24 -13.30 13.04 11.67
N GLY A 25 -14.58 12.88 11.31
CA GLY A 25 -15.33 13.94 10.63
C GLY A 25 -14.81 14.27 9.22
N LEU A 26 -13.94 13.44 8.63
CA LEU A 26 -13.34 13.73 7.33
C LEU A 26 -14.35 13.74 6.18
N HIS A 27 -15.48 13.04 6.34
CA HIS A 27 -16.59 13.05 5.39
C HIS A 27 -17.23 14.45 5.23
N LEU A 28 -17.09 15.32 6.23
CA LEU A 28 -17.54 16.72 6.18
C LEU A 28 -16.55 17.64 5.45
N LYS A 29 -15.43 17.10 4.95
CA LYS A 29 -14.35 17.85 4.29
C LYS A 29 -13.88 19.08 5.09
N PRO A 30 -13.47 18.92 6.37
CA PRO A 30 -12.94 20.02 7.15
C PRO A 30 -11.61 20.50 6.56
N ASP A 31 -11.27 21.77 6.73
CA ASP A 31 -9.94 22.29 6.32
C ASP A 31 -8.83 21.84 7.28
N THR A 32 -9.15 21.78 8.57
CA THR A 32 -8.21 21.43 9.65
C THR A 32 -8.81 20.42 10.63
N LEU A 33 -7.93 19.68 11.31
CA LEU A 33 -8.26 18.73 12.35
C LEU A 33 -7.43 18.97 13.59
N ALA A 34 -7.98 18.61 14.76
CA ALA A 34 -7.19 18.50 15.98
C ALA A 34 -6.02 17.51 15.76
N GLN A 35 -4.83 17.87 16.24
CA GLN A 35 -3.61 17.10 15.97
C GLN A 35 -3.72 15.64 16.45
N ALA A 36 -4.34 15.41 17.61
CA ALA A 36 -4.58 14.06 18.13
C ALA A 36 -5.51 13.24 17.23
N ALA A 37 -6.55 13.86 16.66
CA ALA A 37 -7.43 13.20 15.69
C ALA A 37 -6.68 12.86 14.40
N ALA A 38 -5.91 13.81 13.87
CA ALA A 38 -5.09 13.60 12.67
C ALA A 38 -4.06 12.47 12.85
N ARG A 39 -3.39 12.41 14.01
CA ARG A 39 -2.44 11.32 14.34
C ARG A 39 -3.13 9.95 14.39
N ARG A 40 -4.29 9.85 15.06
CA ARG A 40 -5.06 8.61 15.17
C ARG A 40 -5.52 8.11 13.80
N VAL A 41 -6.07 8.98 12.96
CA VAL A 41 -6.50 8.64 11.60
C VAL A 41 -5.33 8.22 10.73
N LYS A 42 -4.23 8.97 10.79
CA LYS A 42 -3.03 8.66 10.01
C LYS A 42 -2.48 7.28 10.35
N ALA A 43 -2.46 6.93 11.64
CA ALA A 43 -2.06 5.61 12.12
C ALA A 43 -3.00 4.54 11.58
N ARG A 44 -4.33 4.74 11.71
CA ARG A 44 -5.32 3.77 11.23
C ARG A 44 -5.26 3.56 9.71
N MET A 45 -5.14 4.64 8.93
CA MET A 45 -4.94 4.56 7.49
C MET A 45 -3.63 3.85 7.12
N LYS A 46 -2.57 3.97 7.94
CA LYS A 46 -1.30 3.27 7.73
C LYS A 46 -1.44 1.76 7.94
N GLU A 47 -2.17 1.35 8.98
CA GLU A 47 -2.48 -0.07 9.21
C GLU A 47 -3.30 -0.65 8.05
N LEU A 48 -4.36 0.03 7.63
CA LEU A 48 -5.19 -0.37 6.49
C LEU A 48 -4.41 -0.42 5.17
N GLU A 49 -3.49 0.52 4.97
CA GLU A 49 -2.56 0.53 3.83
C GLU A 49 -1.69 -0.72 3.80
N ILE A 50 -1.11 -1.13 4.93
CA ILE A 50 -0.27 -2.32 5.00
C ILE A 50 -1.08 -3.58 4.65
N ILE A 51 -2.29 -3.70 5.21
CA ILE A 51 -3.18 -4.83 4.94
C ILE A 51 -3.57 -4.85 3.45
N LEU A 52 -4.01 -3.73 2.90
CA LEU A 52 -4.38 -3.61 1.49
C LEU A 52 -3.22 -3.96 0.57
N ARG A 53 -2.01 -3.46 0.86
CA ARG A 53 -0.81 -3.78 0.07
C ARG A 53 -0.55 -5.28 0.03
N ARG A 54 -0.63 -5.94 1.19
CA ARG A 54 -0.44 -7.39 1.31
C ARG A 54 -1.50 -8.17 0.55
N LEU A 55 -2.77 -7.75 0.62
CA LEU A 55 -3.84 -8.34 -0.18
C LEU A 55 -3.58 -8.18 -1.68
N ILE A 56 -3.19 -7.00 -2.15
CA ILE A 56 -2.87 -6.78 -3.56
C ILE A 56 -1.70 -7.64 -4.02
N VAL A 57 -0.66 -7.80 -3.20
CA VAL A 57 0.46 -8.70 -3.50
C VAL A 57 0.00 -10.16 -3.55
N LEU A 58 -0.85 -10.57 -2.61
CA LEU A 58 -1.39 -11.92 -2.56
C LEU A 58 -2.22 -12.24 -3.82
N ILE A 59 -3.11 -11.32 -4.23
CA ILE A 59 -3.82 -11.40 -5.52
C ILE A 59 -2.83 -11.42 -6.69
N ALA A 60 -1.79 -10.57 -6.65
CA ALA A 60 -0.82 -10.52 -7.73
C ALA A 60 -0.08 -11.86 -7.92
N LEU A 61 0.21 -12.58 -6.84
CA LEU A 61 0.86 -13.89 -6.87
C LEU A 61 -0.06 -15.02 -7.35
N SER A 62 -1.38 -14.86 -7.27
CA SER A 62 -2.33 -15.84 -7.83
C SER A 62 -2.59 -15.64 -9.33
N LEU A 63 -2.20 -14.50 -9.90
CA LEU A 63 -2.41 -14.21 -11.32
C LEU A 63 -1.35 -14.89 -12.21
N THR A 64 -1.82 -15.63 -13.21
CA THR A 64 -1.01 -16.03 -14.37
C THR A 64 -1.07 -14.94 -15.43
N LEU A 65 0.06 -14.27 -15.69
CA LEU A 65 0.12 -13.22 -16.70
C LEU A 65 0.73 -13.76 -17.99
N ALA A 66 0.09 -13.44 -19.11
CA ALA A 66 0.70 -13.61 -20.42
C ALA A 66 1.98 -12.75 -20.51
N PRO A 67 3.01 -13.22 -21.26
CA PRO A 67 4.27 -12.50 -21.40
C PRO A 67 4.00 -11.06 -21.89
N ALA A 68 4.61 -10.09 -21.21
CA ALA A 68 4.43 -8.69 -21.55
C ALA A 68 4.92 -8.43 -22.98
N LYS A 69 4.03 -7.94 -23.87
CA LYS A 69 4.41 -7.53 -25.22
C LYS A 69 5.48 -6.44 -25.12
N PRO A 70 6.63 -6.55 -25.82
CA PRO A 70 7.66 -5.54 -25.78
C PRO A 70 7.06 -4.20 -26.24
N ARG A 71 7.21 -3.19 -25.40
CA ARG A 71 6.74 -1.85 -25.73
C ARG A 71 7.71 -1.24 -26.73
N ALA A 72 7.19 -0.76 -27.86
CA ALA A 72 7.99 -0.01 -28.82
C ALA A 72 8.70 1.14 -28.08
N PRO A 73 9.99 1.39 -28.37
CA PRO A 73 10.74 2.46 -27.72
C PRO A 73 10.00 3.77 -27.92
N LYS A 74 9.75 4.48 -26.82
CA LYS A 74 9.19 5.84 -26.91
C LYS A 74 10.26 6.72 -27.57
N PRO A 75 9.95 7.47 -28.64
CA PRO A 75 10.90 8.39 -29.22
C PRO A 75 11.42 9.34 -28.12
N LYS A 76 12.75 9.47 -28.05
CA LYS A 76 13.42 10.49 -27.24
C LYS A 76 13.22 11.82 -27.96
N ASP A 77 12.04 12.40 -27.82
CA ASP A 77 11.84 13.76 -28.27
C ASP A 77 12.52 14.71 -27.27
N ALA A 78 13.44 15.50 -27.84
CA ALA A 78 14.16 16.58 -27.22
C ALA A 78 13.20 17.59 -26.59
N GLU A 79 13.59 18.13 -25.43
CA GLU A 79 13.09 19.40 -24.87
C GLU A 79 11.57 19.61 -24.98
N ALA A 80 10.78 18.63 -24.57
CA ALA A 80 9.38 18.89 -24.27
C ALA A 80 9.30 19.55 -22.89
N GLU A 81 8.93 20.83 -22.85
CA GLU A 81 8.43 21.50 -21.64
C GLU A 81 7.50 20.53 -20.88
N PRO A 82 7.52 20.52 -19.54
CA PRO A 82 6.71 19.59 -18.76
C PRO A 82 5.23 19.87 -19.00
N VAL A 83 4.67 19.24 -20.03
CA VAL A 83 3.23 19.16 -20.23
C VAL A 83 2.68 18.53 -18.97
N LEU A 84 1.99 19.34 -18.17
CA LEU A 84 1.17 18.99 -17.01
C LEU A 84 0.14 17.96 -17.45
N THR A 85 0.61 16.73 -17.64
CA THR A 85 -0.15 15.61 -18.13
C THR A 85 -1.05 15.18 -16.98
N LYS A 86 -2.35 15.47 -17.11
CA LYS A 86 -3.47 14.94 -16.32
C LYS A 86 -3.10 14.70 -14.85
N SER A 87 -3.22 15.75 -14.03
CA SER A 87 -3.22 15.71 -12.56
C SER A 87 -2.71 14.39 -12.00
N GLN A 88 -1.39 14.21 -11.94
CA GLN A 88 -0.83 13.07 -11.23
C GLN A 88 -1.49 13.04 -9.86
N PRO A 89 -2.02 11.89 -9.40
CA PRO A 89 -2.58 11.83 -8.07
C PRO A 89 -1.49 12.27 -7.11
N LEU A 90 -1.73 13.37 -6.39
CA LEU A 90 -0.77 14.01 -5.50
C LEU A 90 -0.26 13.07 -4.39
N TRP A 91 -0.88 11.89 -4.24
CA TRP A 91 -0.43 10.80 -3.41
C TRP A 91 -0.30 9.49 -4.21
N ASN A 92 0.93 8.97 -4.26
CA ASN A 92 1.23 7.67 -4.86
C ASN A 92 1.39 6.61 -3.77
N PHE A 93 0.49 5.62 -3.79
CA PHE A 93 0.58 4.46 -2.91
C PHE A 93 1.60 3.48 -3.49
N ALA A 94 2.75 3.31 -2.84
CA ALA A 94 3.74 2.32 -3.25
C ALA A 94 3.18 0.91 -3.00
N LEU A 95 2.86 0.16 -4.05
CA LEU A 95 2.32 -1.20 -3.89
C LEU A 95 3.43 -2.24 -3.73
N ALA A 96 4.60 -2.00 -4.31
CA ALA A 96 5.79 -2.76 -4.03
C ALA A 96 6.40 -2.26 -2.70
N GLY A 97 6.88 -3.20 -1.87
CA GLY A 97 7.61 -2.86 -0.64
C GLY A 97 8.83 -1.96 -0.93
N GLU A 98 9.22 -1.19 0.08
CA GLU A 98 10.45 -0.41 0.04
C GLU A 98 11.64 -1.33 0.34
N THR A 99 12.76 -1.14 -0.37
CA THR A 99 14.00 -1.84 -0.10
C THR A 99 14.62 -1.23 1.16
N VAL A 100 14.49 -1.91 2.29
CA VAL A 100 15.16 -1.51 3.52
C VAL A 100 16.58 -2.06 3.48
N VAL A 101 17.56 -1.18 3.28
CA VAL A 101 18.97 -1.51 3.45
C VAL A 101 19.29 -1.36 4.92
N CYS A 102 19.39 -2.48 5.64
CA CYS A 102 19.87 -2.48 7.03
C CYS A 102 21.40 -2.37 7.01
N SER A 103 21.92 -1.14 7.06
CA SER A 103 23.34 -0.90 7.32
C SER A 103 23.61 -1.00 8.83
N LEU A 104 24.67 -1.70 9.22
CA LEU A 104 25.15 -1.74 10.61
C LEU A 104 25.75 -0.39 11.04
N ASP A 105 26.17 0.43 10.07
CA ASP A 105 26.52 1.83 10.27
C ASP A 105 25.25 2.69 10.07
N GLY A 106 24.49 2.85 11.15
CA GLY A 106 23.28 3.67 11.13
C GLY A 106 23.62 5.17 11.28
N PRO A 107 22.87 6.07 10.62
CA PRO A 107 22.95 7.48 10.98
C PRO A 107 22.56 7.62 12.47
N ALA A 108 23.24 8.52 13.17
CA ALA A 108 22.94 8.89 14.54
C ALA A 108 21.42 9.04 14.74
N PHE A 109 20.91 8.53 15.85
CA PHE A 109 19.51 8.59 16.29
C PHE A 109 18.80 9.80 15.68
N PRO A 110 17.68 9.62 14.93
CA PRO A 110 17.00 10.74 14.31
C PRO A 110 16.62 11.73 15.41
N GLY A 111 17.25 12.92 15.38
CA GLY A 111 17.00 13.99 16.32
C GLY A 111 15.50 14.24 16.41
N ILE A 112 15.01 14.43 17.64
CA ILE A 112 13.61 14.67 17.94
C ILE A 112 13.16 15.90 17.16
N ALA A 113 12.56 15.70 15.99
CA ALA A 113 11.99 16.77 15.20
C ALA A 113 10.87 17.41 16.03
N GLY A 114 11.02 18.70 16.32
CA GLY A 114 10.09 19.46 17.15
C GLY A 114 8.65 19.24 16.72
N HIS A 115 7.78 18.94 17.68
CA HIS A 115 6.36 18.84 17.43
C HIS A 115 5.81 20.22 17.05
N VAL A 116 5.51 20.43 15.77
CA VAL A 116 4.73 21.59 15.34
C VAL A 116 3.36 21.48 16.02
N SER A 117 3.11 22.38 16.97
CA SER A 117 1.86 22.48 17.71
C SER A 117 0.90 23.35 16.90
N GLY A 118 -0.21 22.77 16.45
CA GLY A 118 -1.22 23.49 15.67
C GLY A 118 -2.25 22.55 15.02
N PRO A 119 -3.38 23.09 14.54
CA PRO A 119 -4.35 22.34 13.75
C PRO A 119 -3.66 21.70 12.55
N ALA A 120 -3.87 20.39 12.37
CA ALA A 120 -3.27 19.67 11.25
C ALA A 120 -4.14 19.87 10.00
N PRO A 121 -3.54 20.17 8.83
CA PRO A 121 -4.31 20.28 7.59
C PRO A 121 -4.94 18.92 7.26
N ALA A 122 -6.23 18.92 6.92
CA ALA A 122 -6.96 17.69 6.60
C ALA A 122 -6.72 17.22 5.15
N ALA A 123 -6.35 18.13 4.24
CA ALA A 123 -6.17 17.84 2.82
C ALA A 123 -5.24 16.64 2.52
N PRO A 124 -4.09 16.45 3.19
CA PRO A 124 -3.25 15.27 2.97
C PRO A 124 -3.95 13.95 3.35
N LEU A 125 -4.79 13.96 4.40
CA LEU A 125 -5.54 12.79 4.83
C LEU A 125 -6.66 12.44 3.84
N LEU A 126 -7.37 13.45 3.32
CA LEU A 126 -8.38 13.27 2.28
C LEU A 126 -7.77 12.69 1.00
N ARG A 127 -6.62 13.21 0.55
CA ARG A 127 -5.88 12.67 -0.61
C ARG A 127 -5.47 11.22 -0.41
N ARG A 128 -5.02 10.87 0.81
CA ARG A 128 -4.65 9.49 1.15
C ARG A 128 -5.87 8.57 1.16
N PHE A 129 -7.00 9.04 1.69
CA PHE A 129 -8.27 8.32 1.62
C PHE A 129 -8.69 8.06 0.17
N ASP A 130 -8.68 9.09 -0.68
CA ASP A 130 -9.05 8.94 -2.10
C ASP A 130 -8.15 7.94 -2.82
N ALA A 131 -6.85 7.94 -2.50
CA ALA A 131 -5.91 6.98 -3.05
C ALA A 131 -6.25 5.53 -2.64
N LEU A 132 -6.55 5.29 -1.36
CA LEU A 132 -6.96 3.97 -0.86
C LEU A 132 -8.30 3.53 -1.44
N ALA A 133 -9.30 4.42 -1.45
CA ALA A 133 -10.63 4.15 -2.00
C ALA A 133 -10.56 3.79 -3.49
N ARG A 134 -9.70 4.47 -4.25
CA ARG A 134 -9.47 4.17 -5.68
C ARG A 134 -8.86 2.78 -5.89
N ILE A 135 -7.96 2.34 -5.02
CA ILE A 135 -7.39 0.97 -5.09
C ILE A 135 -8.49 -0.05 -4.79
N LEU A 136 -9.27 0.19 -3.73
CA LEU A 136 -10.36 -0.70 -3.30
C LEU A 136 -11.51 -0.81 -4.33
N ARG A 137 -11.66 0.17 -5.24
CA ARG A 137 -12.62 0.10 -6.34
C ARG A 137 -12.22 -0.86 -7.46
N ALA A 138 -10.93 -1.09 -7.68
CA ALA A 138 -10.43 -1.93 -8.76
C ALA A 138 -9.12 -2.65 -8.38
N PRO A 139 -9.12 -3.49 -7.33
CA PRO A 139 -7.91 -4.07 -6.77
C PRO A 139 -7.17 -4.96 -7.78
N GLU A 140 -7.86 -5.66 -8.68
CA GLU A 140 -7.29 -6.54 -9.69
C GLU A 140 -6.41 -5.77 -10.69
N ARG A 141 -6.80 -4.54 -11.03
CA ARG A 141 -6.01 -3.67 -11.92
C ARG A 141 -4.65 -3.36 -11.30
N TYR A 142 -4.62 -3.12 -9.99
CA TYR A 142 -3.39 -2.84 -9.25
C TYR A 142 -2.57 -4.13 -9.04
N ALA A 143 -3.23 -5.25 -8.75
CA ALA A 143 -2.59 -6.56 -8.65
C ALA A 143 -1.87 -6.96 -9.94
N ARG A 144 -2.49 -6.77 -11.13
CA ARG A 144 -1.84 -7.01 -12.43
C ARG A 144 -0.57 -6.17 -12.62
N ARG A 145 -0.56 -4.92 -12.14
CA ARG A 145 0.64 -4.07 -12.19
C ARG A 145 1.73 -4.60 -11.27
N VAL A 146 1.37 -4.98 -10.05
CA VAL A 146 2.29 -5.54 -9.06
C VAL A 146 2.87 -6.86 -9.56
N ALA A 147 2.06 -7.76 -10.11
CA ALA A 147 2.50 -9.02 -10.68
C ALA A 147 3.59 -8.82 -11.76
N ARG A 148 3.42 -7.85 -12.67
CA ARG A 148 4.45 -7.50 -13.66
C ARG A 148 5.71 -6.90 -13.04
N VAL A 149 5.59 -6.14 -11.97
CA VAL A 149 6.77 -5.62 -11.25
C VAL A 149 7.52 -6.77 -10.60
N LEU A 150 6.82 -7.66 -9.90
CA LEU A 150 7.40 -8.85 -9.25
C LEU A 150 8.07 -9.77 -10.27
N GLU A 151 7.44 -10.03 -11.41
CA GLU A 151 8.04 -10.84 -12.48
C GLU A 151 9.32 -10.22 -13.04
N ARG A 152 9.35 -8.89 -13.24
CA ARG A 152 10.58 -8.19 -13.66
C ARG A 152 11.69 -8.31 -12.63
N ARG A 153 11.37 -8.14 -11.34
CA ARG A 153 12.33 -8.28 -10.23
C ARG A 153 12.89 -9.71 -10.15
N ARG A 154 12.01 -10.72 -10.28
CA ARG A 154 12.40 -12.13 -10.33
C ARG A 154 13.37 -12.40 -11.48
N ARG A 155 13.06 -11.91 -12.69
CA ARG A 155 13.93 -12.06 -13.87
C ARG A 155 15.27 -11.34 -13.74
N ALA A 156 15.32 -10.24 -12.97
CA ALA A 156 16.55 -9.54 -12.65
C ALA A 156 17.38 -10.25 -11.56
N GLY A 157 16.91 -11.36 -11.00
CA GLY A 157 17.58 -12.09 -9.92
C GLY A 157 17.51 -11.38 -8.57
N GLU A 158 16.55 -10.47 -8.37
CA GLU A 158 16.38 -9.80 -7.08
C GLU A 158 15.97 -10.78 -5.97
N ALA A 159 16.42 -10.50 -4.75
CA ALA A 159 16.11 -11.29 -3.57
C ALA A 159 14.60 -11.36 -3.27
N LEU A 160 14.20 -12.42 -2.56
CA LEU A 160 12.83 -12.65 -2.14
C LEU A 160 12.28 -11.48 -1.29
N PRO A 161 11.09 -10.94 -1.60
CA PRO A 161 10.46 -9.94 -0.76
C PRO A 161 10.05 -10.52 0.60
N ILE A 162 10.56 -9.94 1.70
CA ILE A 162 10.20 -10.35 3.07
C ILE A 162 8.98 -9.56 3.56
N CYS A 163 7.98 -10.27 4.07
CA CYS A 163 6.79 -9.68 4.68
C CYS A 163 6.90 -9.71 6.21
N GLN A 164 7.15 -8.56 6.83
CA GLN A 164 7.22 -8.44 8.29
C GLN A 164 5.87 -8.78 8.97
N PRO A 165 5.86 -9.35 10.18
CA PRO A 165 4.63 -9.55 10.94
C PRO A 165 3.84 -8.25 11.15
N SER A 166 2.52 -8.34 11.24
CA SER A 166 1.69 -7.18 11.62
C SER A 166 1.86 -6.87 13.10
N THR A 167 2.22 -5.63 13.44
CA THR A 167 2.21 -5.15 14.83
C THR A 167 0.87 -4.47 15.15
N GLY A 168 0.43 -4.54 16.41
CA GLY A 168 -0.76 -3.80 16.86
C GLY A 168 -2.12 -4.34 16.37
N THR A 169 -2.20 -5.61 15.94
CA THR A 169 -3.42 -6.21 15.39
C THR A 169 -4.60 -6.23 16.39
N HIS A 170 -4.33 -6.26 17.69
CA HIS A 170 -5.34 -6.17 18.76
C HIS A 170 -6.12 -4.84 18.78
N ARG A 171 -5.62 -3.79 18.11
CA ARG A 171 -6.31 -2.48 17.97
C ARG A 171 -7.23 -2.43 16.76
N LEU A 172 -7.16 -3.45 15.91
CA LEU A 172 -8.06 -3.60 14.77
C LEU A 172 -9.38 -4.22 15.25
N ARG A 173 -10.40 -4.11 14.41
CA ARG A 173 -11.61 -4.93 14.62
C ARG A 173 -11.24 -6.41 14.53
N PRO A 174 -11.92 -7.32 15.25
CA PRO A 174 -11.53 -8.73 15.34
C PRO A 174 -11.31 -9.39 13.98
N GLU A 175 -12.20 -9.14 13.01
CA GLU A 175 -12.14 -9.71 11.67
C GLU A 175 -10.88 -9.22 10.93
N LEU A 176 -10.66 -7.91 10.96
CA LEU A 176 -9.50 -7.27 10.33
C LEU A 176 -8.18 -7.64 11.03
N GLY A 177 -8.22 -7.84 12.35
CA GLY A 177 -7.10 -8.32 13.17
C GLY A 177 -6.69 -9.74 12.80
N ALA A 178 -7.66 -10.63 12.62
CA ALA A 178 -7.43 -12.00 12.18
C ALA A 178 -6.80 -12.02 10.77
N ILE A 179 -7.37 -11.26 9.82
CA ILE A 179 -6.81 -11.09 8.46
C ILE A 179 -5.37 -10.58 8.54
N ALA A 180 -5.14 -9.49 9.28
CA ALA A 180 -3.82 -8.88 9.38
C ALA A 180 -2.76 -9.82 9.97
N THR A 181 -3.16 -10.71 10.88
CA THR A 181 -2.27 -11.68 11.53
C THR A 181 -1.92 -12.85 10.61
N GLY A 182 -2.89 -13.33 9.80
CA GLY A 182 -2.67 -14.44 8.87
C GLY A 182 -1.92 -14.07 7.59
N LEU A 183 -2.07 -12.83 7.10
CA LEU A 183 -1.52 -12.40 5.82
C LEU A 183 -0.01 -12.64 5.61
N PRO A 184 0.89 -12.38 6.59
CA PRO A 184 2.31 -12.67 6.44
C PRO A 184 2.61 -14.15 6.12
N ALA A 185 1.94 -15.09 6.81
CA ALA A 185 2.13 -16.52 6.57
C ALA A 185 1.62 -16.95 5.19
N MET A 186 0.46 -16.43 4.77
CA MET A 186 -0.08 -16.68 3.43
C MET A 186 0.86 -16.17 2.33
N LEU A 187 1.44 -14.98 2.52
CA LEU A 187 2.41 -14.42 1.59
C LEU A 187 3.70 -15.25 1.56
N ALA A 188 4.23 -15.65 2.72
CA ALA A 188 5.41 -16.51 2.79
C ALA A 188 5.19 -17.83 2.02
N ALA A 189 4.02 -18.47 2.19
CA ALA A 189 3.66 -19.67 1.44
C ALA A 189 3.56 -19.41 -0.07
N ALA A 190 2.91 -18.31 -0.48
CA ALA A 190 2.79 -17.94 -1.89
C ALA A 190 4.15 -17.64 -2.54
N PHE A 191 5.09 -17.10 -1.76
CA PHE A 191 6.44 -16.77 -2.20
C PHE A 191 7.40 -17.97 -2.24
N GLN A 192 7.07 -19.16 -1.71
CA GLN A 192 7.93 -20.35 -1.83
C GLN A 192 8.28 -20.67 -3.28
N ARG A 193 7.32 -20.49 -4.20
CA ARG A 193 7.47 -20.69 -5.65
C ARG A 193 8.42 -19.70 -6.35
N TRP A 194 9.00 -18.74 -5.62
CA TRP A 194 9.92 -17.75 -6.17
C TRP A 194 11.24 -18.37 -6.61
N ASN A 195 11.73 -19.38 -5.87
CA ASN A 195 13.01 -20.05 -6.13
C ASN A 195 12.89 -21.34 -6.95
N ASP A 196 11.69 -21.92 -7.08
CA ASP A 196 11.48 -23.24 -7.72
C ASP A 196 11.60 -23.25 -9.26
N SER A 197 12.04 -22.16 -9.89
CA SER A 197 12.21 -22.08 -11.35
C SER A 197 13.67 -21.83 -11.77
N GLY A 198 14.61 -22.34 -10.99
CA GLY A 198 16.02 -22.44 -11.38
C GLY A 198 16.22 -23.49 -12.47
#